data_AF-A0A9W7DJQ0-F1
#
_entry.id   AF-A0A9W7DJQ0-F1
#
_cell.length_a   1.000
_cell.length_b   1.000
_cell.length_c   1.000
_cell.angle_alpha   90.00
_cell.angle_beta   90.00
_cell.angle_gamma   90.00
#
_symmetry.space_group_name_H-M   'P 1'
#
loop_
_entity.id
_entity.type
_entity.pdbx_description
1 polymer ?
#
loop_
_entity_poly.entity_id
_entity_poly.type
_entity_poly.pdbx_seq_one_letter_code
_entity_poly.pdbx_strand_id
1 'polypeptide(L)'
;MATYSRSAEILSKITLKGREVCTTLLNVVQVRKEFTQEVADPVSVLKSIESLDLIPCSASIDLERIRRKAQEFNTLNDAIAKNLPGLLVIEMKCVADLMLRISQGYEFSHLQQLMKDGKTNAITSSKEDKILQLKQMSRNCMIYAGMIQYKMPREVYATLIALDVNI
;
A
#
# COMPACT_ATOMS: atom_id res chain seq x y z
N MET A 1 7.90 -19.72 8.91
CA MET A 1 9.09 -19.11 9.55
C MET A 1 9.18 -19.32 11.05
N ALA A 2 8.09 -19.25 11.83
CA ALA A 2 8.16 -19.36 13.30
C ALA A 2 8.93 -20.60 13.83
N THR A 3 8.83 -21.75 13.18
CA THR A 3 9.58 -22.97 13.53
C THR A 3 11.06 -22.88 13.16
N TYR A 4 11.40 -22.32 11.99
CA TYR A 4 12.79 -22.17 11.53
C TYR A 4 13.55 -21.04 12.23
N SER A 5 12.86 -19.96 12.61
CA SER A 5 13.45 -18.85 13.37
C SER A 5 13.78 -19.22 14.82
N ARG A 6 13.14 -20.27 15.37
CA ARG A 6 13.39 -20.76 16.73
C ARG A 6 14.61 -21.68 16.84
N SER A 7 15.10 -22.24 15.73
CA SER A 7 16.27 -23.13 15.72
C SER A 7 17.45 -22.45 15.04
N ALA A 8 18.48 -22.12 15.82
CA ALA A 8 19.69 -21.48 15.33
C ALA A 8 20.44 -22.34 14.27
N GLU A 9 20.37 -23.66 14.40
CA GLU A 9 21.00 -24.62 13.47
C GLU A 9 20.34 -24.67 12.10
N ILE A 10 19.02 -24.56 12.05
CA ILE A 10 18.27 -24.49 10.79
C ILE A 10 18.42 -23.10 10.20
N LEU A 11 18.36 -22.08 11.06
CA LEU A 11 18.47 -20.69 10.65
C LEU A 11 19.81 -20.47 9.93
N SER A 12 20.94 -20.90 10.49
CA SER A 12 22.28 -20.72 9.90
C SER A 12 22.43 -21.30 8.49
N LYS A 13 21.61 -22.29 8.10
CA LYS A 13 21.61 -22.91 6.77
C LYS A 13 20.83 -22.13 5.71
N ILE A 14 19.96 -21.19 6.12
CA ILE A 14 19.14 -20.39 5.21
C ILE A 14 19.86 -19.08 4.89
N THR A 15 19.90 -18.69 3.62
CA THR A 15 20.48 -17.41 3.20
C THR A 15 19.72 -16.23 3.78
N LEU A 16 20.42 -15.17 4.19
CA LEU A 16 19.80 -13.96 4.75
C LEU A 16 18.75 -13.37 3.80
N LYS A 17 19.11 -13.22 2.51
CA LYS A 17 18.21 -12.73 1.45
C LYS A 17 16.92 -13.56 1.34
N GLY A 18 17.01 -14.88 1.45
CA GLY A 18 15.83 -15.76 1.40
C GLY A 18 14.89 -15.55 2.59
N ARG A 19 15.45 -15.27 3.78
CA ARG A 19 14.65 -14.98 4.98
C ARG A 19 13.93 -13.64 4.88
N GLU A 20 14.63 -12.61 4.41
CA GLU A 20 14.06 -11.27 4.19
C GLU A 20 12.89 -11.36 3.21
N VAL A 21 13.11 -11.98 2.05
CA VAL A 21 12.06 -12.17 1.03
C VAL A 21 10.86 -12.93 1.60
N CYS A 22 11.08 -14.03 2.32
CA CYS A 22 9.99 -14.79 2.93
C CYS A 22 9.21 -13.96 3.97
N THR A 23 9.91 -13.16 4.78
CA THR A 23 9.28 -12.29 5.78
C THR A 23 8.42 -11.22 5.10
N THR A 24 8.95 -10.57 4.06
CA THR A 24 8.20 -9.59 3.27
C THR A 24 6.96 -10.22 2.63
N LEU A 25 7.09 -11.42 2.05
CA LEU A 25 5.95 -12.14 1.46
C LEU A 25 4.89 -12.51 2.52
N LEU A 26 5.29 -12.89 3.73
CA LEU A 26 4.35 -13.16 4.82
C LEU A 26 3.58 -11.90 5.22
N ASN A 27 4.23 -10.74 5.26
CA ASN A 27 3.57 -9.47 5.53
C ASN A 27 2.61 -9.08 4.38
N VAL A 28 2.98 -9.33 3.13
CA VAL A 28 2.08 -9.17 1.97
C VAL A 28 0.84 -10.06 2.07
N VAL A 29 1.00 -11.31 2.52
CA VAL A 29 -0.13 -12.22 2.76
C VAL A 29 -1.01 -11.70 3.89
N GLN A 30 -0.43 -11.13 4.94
CA GLN A 30 -1.17 -10.55 6.05
C GLN A 30 -2.06 -9.38 5.58
N VAL A 31 -1.52 -8.46 4.77
CA VAL A 31 -2.31 -7.39 4.13
C VAL A 31 -3.47 -7.95 3.32
N ARG A 32 -3.24 -8.99 2.51
CA ARG A 32 -4.32 -9.62 1.71
C ARG A 32 -5.40 -10.25 2.59
N LYS A 33 -5.00 -10.86 3.71
CA LYS A 33 -5.97 -11.42 4.66
C LYS A 33 -6.82 -10.32 5.28
N GLU A 34 -6.20 -9.24 5.73
CA GLU A 34 -6.91 -8.06 6.29
C GLU A 34 -7.91 -7.48 5.29
N PHE A 35 -7.53 -7.39 4.02
CA PHE A 35 -8.42 -6.91 2.95
C PHE A 35 -9.59 -7.86 2.62
N THR A 36 -9.41 -9.17 2.79
CA THR A 36 -10.43 -10.18 2.41
C THR A 36 -11.43 -10.48 3.53
N GLN A 37 -11.22 -9.92 4.73
CA GLN A 37 -12.16 -10.10 5.84
C GLN A 37 -13.51 -9.41 5.55
N GLU A 38 -14.61 -10.01 6.02
CA GLU A 38 -15.97 -9.47 5.81
C GLU A 38 -16.15 -8.06 6.37
N VAL A 39 -15.40 -7.71 7.43
CA VAL A 39 -15.37 -6.38 8.03
C VAL A 39 -13.96 -5.80 7.92
N ALA A 40 -13.45 -5.70 6.69
CA ALA A 40 -12.17 -5.05 6.44
C ALA A 40 -12.26 -3.55 6.74
N ASP A 41 -11.41 -3.06 7.63
CA ASP A 41 -11.21 -1.62 7.83
C ASP A 41 -10.16 -1.12 6.81
N PRO A 42 -10.56 -0.34 5.78
CA PRO A 42 -9.64 0.11 4.74
C PRO A 42 -8.51 1.00 5.28
N VAL A 43 -8.69 1.67 6.42
CA VAL A 43 -7.64 2.46 7.08
C VAL A 43 -6.53 1.52 7.59
N SER A 44 -6.90 0.47 8.31
CA SER A 44 -5.94 -0.55 8.77
C SER A 44 -5.12 -1.15 7.61
N VAL A 45 -5.79 -1.48 6.50
CA VAL A 45 -5.15 -2.11 5.33
C VAL A 45 -4.14 -1.16 4.69
N LEU A 46 -4.50 0.12 4.48
CA LEU A 46 -3.59 1.12 3.93
C LEU A 46 -2.36 1.34 4.82
N LYS A 47 -2.54 1.34 6.15
CA LYS A 47 -1.43 1.45 7.09
C LYS A 47 -0.51 0.24 7.03
N SER A 48 -1.08 -0.97 6.93
CA SER A 48 -0.30 -2.19 6.75
C SER A 48 0.48 -2.14 5.43
N ILE A 49 -0.12 -1.63 4.34
CA ILE A 49 0.56 -1.43 3.04
C ILE A 49 1.69 -0.41 3.14
N GLU A 50 1.46 0.74 3.78
CA GLU A 50 2.46 1.78 3.99
C GLU A 50 3.66 1.23 4.77
N SER A 51 3.42 0.41 5.79
CA SER A 51 4.48 -0.22 6.59
C SER A 51 5.36 -1.21 5.83
N LEU A 52 4.89 -1.74 4.69
CA LEU A 52 5.70 -2.61 3.83
C LEU A 52 6.79 -1.84 3.07
N ASP A 53 6.59 -0.53 2.88
CA ASP A 53 7.47 0.36 2.10
C ASP A 53 7.79 -0.14 0.67
N LEU A 54 6.92 -0.99 0.09
CA LEU A 54 7.12 -1.56 -1.25
C LEU A 54 6.55 -0.68 -2.37
N ILE A 55 5.49 0.07 -2.08
CA ILE A 55 4.76 0.93 -3.02
C ILE A 55 4.53 2.30 -2.37
N PRO A 56 4.30 3.37 -3.17
CA PRO A 56 4.16 4.73 -2.63
C PRO A 56 2.75 4.97 -2.05
N CYS A 57 2.44 4.29 -0.95
CA CYS A 57 1.17 4.38 -0.23
C CYS A 57 1.20 5.50 0.83
N SER A 58 1.41 6.74 0.40
CA SER A 58 1.36 7.91 1.29
C SER A 58 1.03 9.19 0.51
N ALA A 59 0.26 10.10 1.10
CA ALA A 59 -0.12 11.36 0.46
C ALA A 59 1.05 12.34 0.36
N SER A 60 1.98 12.29 1.31
CA SER A 60 3.11 13.22 1.47
C SER A 60 4.39 12.77 0.77
N ILE A 61 4.36 11.67 0.01
CA ILE A 61 5.55 11.16 -0.67
C ILE A 61 5.93 12.04 -1.88
N ASP A 62 7.19 12.45 -1.91
CA ASP A 62 7.73 13.26 -3.01
C ASP A 62 7.87 12.46 -4.31
N LEU A 63 7.71 13.15 -5.44
CA LEU A 63 7.86 12.56 -6.77
C LEU A 63 9.23 11.88 -6.98
N GLU A 64 10.30 12.41 -6.39
CA GLU A 64 11.62 11.79 -6.45
C GLU A 64 11.64 10.43 -5.76
N ARG A 65 10.97 10.29 -4.61
CA ARG A 65 10.88 9.02 -3.90
C ARG A 65 10.06 8.00 -4.69
N ILE A 66 8.96 8.45 -5.32
CA ILE A 66 8.17 7.61 -6.23
C ILE A 66 9.04 7.06 -7.36
N ARG A 67 9.85 7.93 -7.99
CA ARG A 67 10.78 7.52 -9.05
C ARG A 67 11.83 6.53 -8.57
N ARG A 68 12.41 6.75 -7.38
CA ARG A 68 13.38 5.82 -6.78
C ARG A 68 12.77 4.44 -6.55
N LYS A 69 11.57 4.37 -5.96
CA LYS A 69 10.84 3.09 -5.80
C LYS A 69 10.58 2.40 -7.13
N ALA A 70 10.27 3.15 -8.19
CA ALA A 70 10.06 2.58 -9.53
C ALA A 70 11.37 2.03 -10.14
N GLN A 71 12.52 2.64 -9.83
CA GLN A 71 13.84 2.12 -10.22
C GLN A 71 14.20 0.87 -9.43
N GLU A 72 13.98 0.88 -8.11
CA GLU A 72 14.20 -0.24 -7.19
C GLU A 72 13.41 -1.50 -7.58
N PHE A 73 12.26 -1.33 -8.25
CA PHE A 73 11.48 -2.42 -8.82
C PHE A 73 12.34 -3.40 -9.64
N ASN A 74 13.32 -2.90 -10.41
CA ASN A 74 14.21 -3.76 -11.22
C ASN A 74 15.12 -4.66 -10.38
N THR A 75 15.41 -4.24 -9.15
CA THR A 75 16.33 -4.90 -8.23
C THR A 75 15.61 -5.78 -7.21
N LEU A 76 14.28 -5.69 -7.13
CA LEU A 76 13.46 -6.51 -6.25
C LEU A 76 13.55 -7.99 -6.64
N ASN A 77 13.39 -8.84 -5.63
CA ASN A 77 13.24 -10.27 -5.88
C ASN A 77 11.96 -10.53 -6.70
N ASP A 78 12.05 -11.39 -7.72
CA ASP A 78 10.94 -11.73 -8.62
C ASP A 78 9.67 -12.18 -7.88
N ALA A 79 9.82 -12.91 -6.77
CA ALA A 79 8.68 -13.34 -5.95
C ALA A 79 7.94 -12.15 -5.32
N ILE A 80 8.66 -11.10 -4.93
CA ILE A 80 8.06 -9.86 -4.40
C ILE A 80 7.46 -9.05 -5.55
N ALA A 81 8.23 -8.84 -6.62
CA ALA A 81 7.83 -8.05 -7.78
C ALA A 81 6.48 -8.49 -8.37
N LYS A 82 6.25 -9.80 -8.48
CA LYS A 82 4.98 -10.38 -8.95
C LYS A 82 3.76 -10.04 -8.10
N ASN A 83 3.95 -9.68 -6.83
CA ASN A 83 2.88 -9.36 -5.90
C ASN A 83 2.56 -7.85 -5.83
N LEU A 84 3.45 -6.98 -6.30
CA LEU A 84 3.27 -5.52 -6.29
C LEU A 84 2.01 -5.06 -7.07
N PRO A 85 1.71 -5.57 -8.28
CA PRO A 85 0.50 -5.16 -9.00
C PRO A 85 -0.79 -5.44 -8.21
N GLY A 86 -0.83 -6.56 -7.48
CA GLY A 86 -1.96 -6.87 -6.61
C GLY A 86 -2.08 -5.92 -5.41
N LEU A 87 -0.96 -5.46 -4.85
CA LEU A 87 -0.96 -4.48 -3.77
C LEU A 87 -1.47 -3.12 -4.23
N LEU A 88 -1.06 -2.65 -5.43
CA LEU A 88 -1.57 -1.40 -6.01
C LEU A 88 -3.09 -1.41 -6.19
N VAL A 89 -3.65 -2.55 -6.61
CA VAL A 89 -5.11 -2.71 -6.74
C VAL A 89 -5.80 -2.65 -5.36
N ILE A 90 -5.22 -3.27 -4.34
CA ILE A 90 -5.76 -3.20 -2.98
C ILE A 90 -5.72 -1.76 -2.47
N GLU A 91 -4.60 -1.07 -2.64
CA GLU A 91 -4.44 0.35 -2.27
C GLU A 91 -5.53 1.21 -2.93
N MET A 92 -5.66 1.14 -4.26
CA MET A 92 -6.67 1.92 -4.98
C MET A 92 -8.11 1.59 -4.57
N LYS A 93 -8.42 0.31 -4.31
CA LYS A 93 -9.75 -0.08 -3.83
C LYS A 93 -10.04 0.47 -2.43
N CYS A 94 -9.07 0.43 -1.52
CA CYS A 94 -9.22 1.00 -0.18
C CYS A 94 -9.39 2.51 -0.23
N VAL A 95 -8.64 3.20 -1.10
CA VAL A 95 -8.79 4.65 -1.32
C VAL A 95 -10.19 4.98 -1.85
N ALA A 96 -10.67 4.27 -2.88
CA ALA A 96 -11.99 4.47 -3.45
C ALA A 96 -13.12 4.21 -2.43
N ASP A 97 -13.03 3.12 -1.66
CA ASP A 97 -13.98 2.80 -0.60
C ASP A 97 -14.01 3.88 0.48
N LEU A 98 -12.84 4.34 0.94
CA LEU A 98 -12.76 5.44 1.91
C LEU A 98 -13.39 6.73 1.38
N MET A 99 -13.14 7.07 0.12
CA MET A 99 -13.73 8.27 -0.48
C MET A 99 -15.26 8.18 -0.57
N LEU A 100 -15.79 7.01 -0.93
CA LEU A 100 -17.23 6.75 -0.95
C LEU A 100 -17.83 6.85 0.46
N ARG A 101 -17.21 6.23 1.47
CA ARG A 101 -17.64 6.33 2.88
C ARG A 101 -17.64 7.77 3.37
N ILE A 102 -16.58 8.53 3.08
CA ILE A 102 -16.51 9.96 3.42
C ILE A 102 -17.65 10.72 2.74
N SER A 103 -17.88 10.50 1.44
CA SER A 103 -18.95 11.14 0.68
C SER A 103 -20.33 10.89 1.32
N GLN A 104 -20.60 9.65 1.73
CA GLN A 104 -21.83 9.21 2.40
C GLN A 104 -21.99 9.70 3.85
N GLY A 105 -21.05 10.49 4.37
CA GLY A 105 -21.19 11.12 5.69
C GLY A 105 -20.76 10.24 6.86
N TYR A 106 -19.96 9.19 6.62
CA TYR A 106 -19.41 8.36 7.69
C TYR A 106 -18.42 9.17 8.55
N GLU A 107 -18.71 9.31 9.84
CA GLU A 107 -17.83 9.92 10.85
C GLU A 107 -16.61 9.03 11.10
N PHE A 108 -15.50 9.33 10.43
CA PHE A 108 -14.24 8.60 10.62
C PHE A 108 -13.37 9.28 11.69
N SER A 109 -13.60 8.94 12.95
CA SER A 109 -12.68 9.22 14.06
C SER A 109 -11.35 8.48 13.91
N HIS A 110 -11.31 7.35 13.20
CA HIS A 110 -10.11 6.52 13.00
C HIS A 110 -9.17 6.99 11.87
N LEU A 111 -9.62 7.82 10.92
CA LEU A 111 -8.74 8.37 9.87
C LEU A 111 -7.63 9.25 10.46
N GLN A 112 -7.88 9.85 11.63
CA GLN A 112 -6.92 10.71 12.32
C GLN A 112 -5.61 9.99 12.69
N GLN A 113 -5.63 8.67 12.84
CA GLN A 113 -4.47 7.89 13.26
C GLN A 113 -3.52 7.53 12.11
N LEU A 114 -3.99 7.56 10.85
CA LEU A 114 -3.16 7.38 9.66
C LEU A 114 -2.47 8.69 9.25
N MET A 115 -2.98 9.84 9.72
CA MET A 115 -2.56 11.18 9.30
C MET A 115 -1.64 11.90 10.31
N LYS A 116 -1.03 11.18 11.26
CA LYS A 116 -0.30 11.76 12.41
C LYS A 116 1.14 12.23 12.14
N ASP A 117 1.61 12.20 10.90
CA ASP A 117 3.00 12.55 10.53
C ASP A 117 3.21 14.01 10.10
N GLY A 118 2.21 14.88 10.25
CA GLY A 118 2.30 16.31 9.92
C GLY A 118 2.10 17.21 11.15
N LYS A 119 3.06 18.07 11.45
CA LYS A 119 3.06 19.10 12.51
C LYS A 119 1.99 20.19 12.35
N THR A 120 0.71 19.86 12.28
CA THR A 120 -0.37 20.86 12.36
C THR A 120 -1.43 20.45 13.36
N ASN A 121 -1.80 21.43 14.17
CA ASN A 121 -2.58 21.30 15.38
C ASN A 121 -3.88 20.52 15.20
N ALA A 122 -4.29 19.87 16.29
CA ALA A 122 -5.53 19.13 16.49
C ALA A 122 -6.78 20.02 16.37
N ILE A 123 -7.05 20.54 15.17
CA ILE A 123 -8.27 21.29 14.86
C ILE A 123 -8.79 20.72 13.54
N THR A 124 -9.68 19.74 13.66
CA THR A 124 -10.61 19.27 12.62
C THR A 124 -10.07 19.34 11.18
N SER A 125 -9.32 18.32 10.75
CA SER A 125 -9.07 18.11 9.32
C SER A 125 -10.42 18.06 8.62
N SER A 126 -10.71 19.04 7.75
CA SER A 126 -12.00 19.13 7.07
C SER A 126 -12.24 17.85 6.27
N LYS A 127 -13.51 17.50 6.06
CA LYS A 127 -13.90 16.41 5.13
C LYS A 127 -13.17 16.55 3.79
N GLU A 128 -13.00 17.80 3.35
CA GLU A 128 -12.32 18.18 2.12
C GLU A 128 -10.82 17.88 2.14
N ASP A 129 -10.13 18.14 3.25
CA ASP A 129 -8.68 17.86 3.39
C ASP A 129 -8.40 16.36 3.29
N LYS A 130 -9.26 15.53 3.90
CA LYS A 130 -9.13 14.07 3.85
C LYS A 130 -9.33 13.55 2.42
N ILE A 131 -10.32 14.10 1.71
CA ILE A 131 -10.54 13.77 0.29
C ILE A 131 -9.33 14.17 -0.55
N LEU A 132 -8.77 15.37 -0.32
CA LEU A 132 -7.60 15.84 -1.07
C LEU A 132 -6.37 14.94 -0.84
N GLN A 133 -6.16 14.47 0.39
CA GLN A 133 -5.08 13.52 0.69
C GLN A 133 -5.29 12.16 0.02
N LEU A 134 -6.51 11.62 0.04
CA LEU A 134 -6.84 10.36 -0.65
C LEU A 134 -6.65 10.47 -2.16
N LYS A 135 -7.06 11.61 -2.76
CA LYS A 135 -6.77 11.91 -4.17
C LYS A 135 -5.28 11.98 -4.46
N GLN A 136 -4.50 12.57 -3.54
CA GLN A 136 -3.05 12.61 -3.70
C GLN A 136 -2.42 11.22 -3.60
N MET A 137 -2.90 10.34 -2.71
CA MET A 137 -2.47 8.93 -2.66
C MET A 137 -2.78 8.21 -3.96
N SER A 138 -4.02 8.33 -4.48
CA SER A 138 -4.42 7.77 -5.78
C SER A 138 -3.47 8.22 -6.89
N ARG A 139 -3.21 9.52 -6.97
CA ARG A 139 -2.29 10.11 -7.95
C ARG A 139 -0.87 9.56 -7.81
N ASN A 140 -0.34 9.45 -6.60
CA ASN A 140 0.99 8.91 -6.35
C ASN A 140 1.10 7.43 -6.78
N CYS A 141 0.07 6.64 -6.48
CA CYS A 141 -0.07 5.25 -6.93
C CYS A 141 -0.10 5.17 -8.47
N MET A 142 -0.89 6.02 -9.14
CA MET A 142 -0.98 6.05 -10.61
C MET A 142 0.32 6.49 -11.29
N ILE A 143 1.03 7.48 -10.74
CA ILE A 143 2.35 7.89 -11.24
C ILE A 143 3.33 6.72 -11.19
N TYR A 144 3.35 5.99 -10.07
CA TYR A 144 4.18 4.80 -9.93
C TYR A 144 3.79 3.68 -10.90
N ALA A 145 2.49 3.36 -10.96
CA ALA A 145 1.95 2.34 -11.84
C ALA A 145 2.27 2.65 -13.31
N GLY A 146 2.19 3.92 -13.73
CA GLY A 146 2.56 4.36 -15.07
C GLY A 146 4.04 4.14 -15.40
N MET A 147 4.94 4.27 -14.42
CA MET A 147 6.38 3.99 -14.58
C MET A 147 6.68 2.49 -14.72
N ILE A 148 5.87 1.63 -14.09
CA ILE A 148 6.08 0.17 -14.10
C ILE A 148 5.06 -0.58 -14.99
N GLN A 149 4.24 0.11 -15.78
CA GLN A 149 3.09 -0.45 -16.51
C GLN A 149 3.43 -1.65 -17.40
N TYR A 150 4.63 -1.67 -18.00
CA TYR A 150 5.08 -2.74 -18.88
C TYR A 150 5.61 -3.97 -18.13
N LYS A 151 5.75 -3.90 -16.81
CA LYS A 151 6.23 -4.96 -15.92
C LYS A 151 5.11 -5.61 -15.12
N MET A 152 3.87 -5.21 -15.39
CA MET A 152 2.66 -5.71 -14.74
C MET A 152 1.69 -6.23 -15.81
N PRO A 153 0.76 -7.13 -15.45
CA PRO A 153 -0.27 -7.58 -16.39
C PRO A 153 -1.11 -6.40 -16.88
N ARG A 154 -1.47 -6.43 -18.16
CA ARG A 154 -2.16 -5.32 -18.84
C ARG A 154 -3.52 -5.02 -18.20
N GLU A 155 -4.19 -6.06 -17.73
CA GLU A 155 -5.49 -6.00 -17.08
C GLU A 155 -5.43 -5.23 -15.76
N VAL A 156 -4.30 -5.32 -15.04
CA VAL A 156 -4.11 -4.61 -13.78
C VAL A 156 -4.05 -3.12 -14.02
N TYR A 157 -3.28 -2.65 -15.01
CA TYR A 157 -3.16 -1.22 -15.28
C TYR A 157 -4.49 -0.63 -15.75
N ALA A 158 -5.23 -1.36 -16.60
CA ALA A 158 -6.59 -0.98 -16.99
C ALA A 158 -7.55 -0.89 -15.77
N THR A 159 -7.42 -1.81 -14.82
CA THR A 159 -8.20 -1.79 -13.57
C THR A 159 -7.87 -0.57 -12.72
N LEU A 160 -6.58 -0.22 -12.60
CA LEU A 160 -6.16 0.96 -11.84
C LEU A 160 -6.70 2.25 -12.45
N ILE A 161 -6.64 2.38 -13.79
CA ILE A 161 -7.25 3.53 -14.50
C ILE A 161 -8.75 3.60 -14.24
N ALA A 162 -9.46 2.47 -14.32
CA ALA A 162 -10.89 2.44 -14.07
C ALA A 162 -11.24 2.86 -12.63
N LEU A 163 -10.41 2.50 -11.65
CA LEU A 163 -10.58 2.93 -10.26
C LEU A 163 -10.27 4.44 -10.09
N ASP A 164 -9.21 4.94 -10.73
CA ASP A 164 -8.79 6.35 -10.65
C ASP A 164 -9.83 7.32 -11.23
N VAL A 165 -10.52 6.93 -12.31
CA VAL A 165 -11.61 7.74 -12.89
C VAL A 165 -12.81 7.88 -11.93
N ASN A 166 -12.99 6.94 -11.01
CA ASN A 166 -14.09 6.93 -10.04
C ASN A 166 -13.75 7.65 -8.71
N ILE A 167 -12.57 8.28 -8.62
CA ILE A 167 -12.02 9.00 -7.46
C ILE A 167 -12.07 10.53 -7.69
#